data_AF-A0A1F6ED15-F1
#
_entry.id   AF-A0A1F6ED15-F1
#
_cell.length_a   1.000
_cell.length_b   1.000
_cell.length_c   1.000
_cell.angle_alpha   90.00
_cell.angle_beta   90.00
_cell.angle_gamma   90.00
#
_symmetry.space_group_name_H-M   'P 1'
#
loop_
_entity.id
_entity.type
_entity.pdbx_description
1 polymer ?
#
loop_
_entity_poly.entity_id
_entity_poly.type
_entity_poly.pdbx_seq_one_letter_code
_entity_poly.pdbx_strand_id
1 'polypeptide(L)'
;MIYVYAFLAGGAVTVAVTFFEFLGARTLSGFFAIMPVSTWVSYLFIGQIEEPGFVARHALFVILGTVVAWFPYMFTIYFLAPRIGTNKAILVGLIVFGVLSLIFLKFYRL
;
A
#
# COMPACT_ATOMS: atom_id res chain seq x y z
N MET A 1 -13.95 -6.85 17.26
CA MET A 1 -12.61 -7.43 17.54
C MET A 1 -11.75 -7.54 16.28
N ILE A 2 -12.24 -8.18 15.21
CA ILE A 2 -11.54 -8.32 13.93
C ILE A 2 -10.93 -7.02 13.36
N TYR A 3 -11.72 -5.96 13.26
CA TYR A 3 -11.28 -4.66 12.75
C TYR A 3 -10.22 -3.98 13.64
N VAL A 4 -10.24 -4.26 14.95
CA VAL A 4 -9.24 -3.75 15.90
C VAL A 4 -7.90 -4.43 15.63
N TYR A 5 -7.89 -5.74 15.42
CA TYR A 5 -6.65 -6.46 15.07
C TYR A 5 -6.09 -6.01 13.72
N ALA A 6 -6.94 -5.79 12.72
CA ALA A 6 -6.51 -5.26 11.42
C ALA A 6 -5.92 -3.85 11.54
N PHE A 7 -6.55 -2.98 12.33
CA PHE A 7 -6.04 -1.65 12.62
C PHE A 7 -4.69 -1.69 13.36
N LEU A 8 -4.58 -2.53 14.41
CA LEU A 8 -3.35 -2.68 15.18
C LEU A 8 -2.20 -3.23 14.34
N ALA A 9 -2.45 -4.18 13.44
CA ALA A 9 -1.43 -4.68 12.52
C ALA A 9 -0.91 -3.57 11.59
N GLY A 10 -1.82 -2.80 10.97
CA GLY A 10 -1.46 -1.64 10.14
C GLY A 10 -0.68 -0.57 10.91
N GLY A 11 -1.18 -0.20 12.09
CA GLY A 11 -0.56 0.79 12.96
C GLY A 11 0.81 0.35 13.47
N ALA A 12 0.96 -0.91 13.90
CA ALA A 12 2.22 -1.45 14.41
C ALA A 12 3.33 -1.42 13.34
N VAL A 13 3.02 -1.79 12.10
CA VAL A 13 4.00 -1.72 11.01
C VAL A 13 4.37 -0.27 10.69
N THR A 14 3.38 0.65 10.66
CA THR A 14 3.65 2.09 10.46
C THR A 14 4.55 2.67 11.55
N VAL A 15 4.31 2.29 12.81
CA VAL A 15 5.17 2.66 13.95
C VAL A 15 6.55 2.07 13.79
N ALA A 16 6.69 0.80 13.39
CA ALA A 16 7.99 0.17 13.17
C ALA A 16 8.81 0.90 12.10
N VAL A 17 8.22 1.25 10.95
CA VAL A 17 8.89 2.02 9.90
C VAL A 17 9.45 3.33 10.45
N THR A 18 8.60 4.14 11.09
CA THR A 18 9.01 5.45 11.61
C THR A 18 10.02 5.35 12.77
N PHE A 19 9.86 4.37 13.65
CA PHE A 19 10.77 4.10 14.76
C PHE A 19 12.16 3.71 14.27
N PHE A 20 12.27 2.75 13.34
CA PHE A 20 13.56 2.32 12.82
C PHE A 20 14.21 3.39 11.93
N GLU A 21 13.42 4.18 11.19
CA GLU A 21 13.95 5.33 10.45
C GLU A 21 14.56 6.37 11.41
N PHE A 22 13.86 6.68 12.50
CA PHE A 22 14.33 7.60 13.53
C PHE A 22 15.63 7.14 14.21
N LEU A 23 15.78 5.83 14.45
CA LEU A 23 17.01 5.24 14.98
C LEU A 23 18.15 5.12 13.94
N GLY A 24 17.93 5.51 12.68
CA GLY A 24 18.91 5.38 11.60
C GLY A 24 19.06 3.94 11.04
N ALA A 25 18.24 2.99 11.51
CA ALA A 25 18.22 1.61 11.06
C ALA A 25 17.42 1.44 9.75
N ARG A 26 17.89 2.11 8.68
CA ARG A 26 17.18 2.24 7.39
C ARG A 26 16.83 0.91 6.73
N THR A 27 17.68 -0.12 6.86
CA THR A 27 17.38 -1.45 6.31
C THR A 27 16.18 -2.10 7.00
N LEU A 28 16.05 -1.94 8.32
CA LEU A 28 14.91 -2.46 9.08
C LEU A 28 13.65 -1.66 8.76
N SER A 29 13.74 -0.32 8.73
CA SER A 29 12.67 0.56 8.25
C SER A 29 12.14 0.12 6.88
N GLY A 30 13.06 -0.11 5.92
CA GLY A 30 12.73 -0.60 4.58
C GLY A 30 12.05 -1.97 4.57
N PHE A 31 12.50 -2.91 5.40
CA PHE A 31 11.85 -4.22 5.55
C PHE A 31 10.38 -4.08 5.98
N PHE A 32 10.11 -3.25 6.99
CA PHE A 32 8.73 -3.01 7.44
C PHE A 32 7.90 -2.27 6.39
N ALA A 33 8.51 -1.35 5.64
CA ALA A 33 7.82 -0.57 4.60
C ALA A 33 7.34 -1.42 3.41
N ILE A 34 7.99 -2.55 3.13
CA ILE A 34 7.57 -3.48 2.05
C ILE A 34 6.60 -4.56 2.53
N MET A 35 6.27 -4.63 3.82
CA MET A 35 5.35 -5.63 4.32
C MET A 35 3.95 -5.45 3.69
N PRO A 36 3.31 -6.54 3.23
CA PRO A 36 2.01 -6.47 2.56
C PRO A 36 0.87 -6.38 3.59
N VAL A 37 0.87 -5.37 4.47
CA VAL A 37 0.00 -5.35 5.67
C VAL A 37 -1.48 -5.34 5.33
N SER A 38 -1.86 -4.58 4.29
CA SER A 38 -3.24 -4.48 3.83
C SER A 38 -3.76 -5.79 3.26
N THR A 39 -2.95 -6.53 2.49
CA THR A 39 -3.35 -7.80 1.85
C THR A 39 -3.16 -8.99 2.77
N TRP A 40 -2.13 -9.04 3.60
CA TRP A 40 -1.91 -10.15 4.53
C TRP A 40 -3.11 -10.34 5.45
N VAL A 41 -3.51 -9.27 6.16
CA VAL A 41 -4.62 -9.37 7.11
C VAL A 41 -5.96 -9.51 6.39
N SER A 42 -6.17 -8.82 5.27
CA SER A 42 -7.44 -8.95 4.53
C SER A 42 -7.60 -10.34 3.90
N TYR A 43 -6.55 -11.00 3.43
CA TYR A 43 -6.64 -12.32 2.80
C TYR A 43 -7.01 -13.42 3.78
N LEU A 44 -6.58 -13.30 5.05
CA LEU A 44 -7.02 -14.20 6.12
C LEU A 44 -8.54 -14.16 6.29
N PHE A 45 -9.19 -13.02 6.02
CA PHE A 45 -10.63 -12.88 6.13
C PHE A 45 -11.35 -13.20 4.81
N ILE A 46 -10.84 -12.72 3.68
CA ILE A 46 -11.41 -13.03 2.36
C ILE A 46 -11.45 -14.55 2.15
N GLY A 47 -10.38 -15.26 2.49
CA GLY A 47 -10.34 -16.72 2.36
C GLY A 47 -11.20 -17.49 3.38
N GLN A 48 -11.72 -16.83 4.42
CA GLN A 48 -12.68 -17.41 5.37
C GLN A 48 -14.14 -17.18 4.96
N ILE A 49 -14.40 -16.08 4.23
CA ILE A 49 -15.75 -15.67 3.82
C ILE A 49 -16.10 -16.25 2.43
N GLU A 50 -15.11 -16.31 1.54
CA GLU A 50 -15.25 -16.72 0.14
C GLU A 50 -14.39 -17.94 -0.19
N GLU A 51 -14.64 -18.57 -1.34
CA GLU A 51 -13.79 -19.68 -1.82
C GLU A 51 -12.34 -19.22 -2.09
N PRO A 52 -11.33 -20.10 -1.96
CA PRO A 52 -9.91 -19.76 -2.18
C PRO A 52 -9.61 -19.08 -3.53
N GLY A 53 -10.44 -19.32 -4.56
CA GLY A 53 -10.34 -18.66 -5.85
C GLY A 53 -10.50 -17.12 -5.79
N PHE A 54 -11.20 -16.59 -4.78
CA PHE A 54 -11.36 -15.15 -4.58
C PHE A 54 -10.07 -14.47 -4.11
N VAL A 55 -9.31 -15.11 -3.22
CA VAL A 55 -8.01 -14.59 -2.78
C VAL A 55 -7.06 -14.48 -3.97
N ALA A 56 -7.03 -15.48 -4.86
CA ALA A 56 -6.20 -15.46 -6.06
C ALA A 56 -6.61 -14.33 -7.04
N ARG A 57 -7.91 -14.15 -7.30
CA ARG A 57 -8.42 -13.06 -8.14
C ARG A 57 -8.11 -11.69 -7.54
N HIS A 58 -8.30 -11.55 -6.23
CA HIS A 58 -7.99 -10.30 -5.54
C HIS A 58 -6.48 -10.01 -5.56
N ALA A 59 -5.63 -11.03 -5.40
CA ALA A 59 -4.19 -10.89 -5.56
C ALA A 59 -3.81 -10.41 -6.96
N LEU A 60 -4.41 -10.96 -8.02
CA LEU A 60 -4.19 -10.48 -9.38
C LEU A 60 -4.61 -9.01 -9.54
N PHE A 61 -5.77 -8.63 -9.00
CA PHE A 61 -6.22 -7.24 -8.98
C PHE A 61 -5.20 -6.32 -8.30
N VAL A 62 -4.70 -6.71 -7.12
CA VAL A 62 -3.69 -5.93 -6.38
C VAL A 62 -2.39 -5.83 -7.16
N ILE A 63 -1.92 -6.90 -7.80
CA ILE A 63 -0.71 -6.88 -8.64
C ILE A 63 -0.86 -5.85 -9.77
N LEU A 64 -1.96 -5.93 -10.52
CA LEU A 64 -2.20 -5.04 -11.65
C LEU A 64 -2.41 -3.59 -11.19
N GLY A 65 -3.19 -3.38 -10.13
CA GLY A 65 -3.39 -2.06 -9.53
C GLY A 65 -2.09 -1.46 -8.98
N THR A 66 -1.19 -2.29 -8.46
CA THR A 66 0.14 -1.85 -8.00
C THR A 66 0.96 -1.32 -9.18
N VAL A 67 0.98 -2.02 -10.30
CA VAL A 67 1.70 -1.57 -11.50
C VAL A 67 1.11 -0.28 -12.04
N VAL A 68 -0.23 -0.18 -12.13
CA VAL A 68 -0.91 0.94 -12.78
C VAL A 68 -0.95 2.20 -11.90
N ALA A 69 -1.14 2.07 -10.59
CA ALA A 69 -1.36 3.22 -9.70
C ALA A 69 -0.25 3.40 -8.66
N TRP A 70 0.19 2.32 -8.02
CA TRP A 70 1.17 2.40 -6.91
C TRP A 70 2.57 2.77 -7.40
N PHE A 71 3.06 2.16 -8.48
CA PHE A 71 4.37 2.51 -9.03
C PHE A 71 4.43 3.98 -9.46
N PRO A 72 3.49 4.52 -10.25
CA PRO A 72 3.48 5.95 -10.57
C PRO A 72 3.41 6.87 -9.34
N TYR A 73 2.64 6.48 -8.32
CA TYR A 73 2.61 7.17 -7.03
C TYR A 73 4.01 7.24 -6.38
N MET A 74 4.69 6.10 -6.24
CA MET A 74 6.02 6.03 -5.65
C MET A 74 7.05 6.82 -6.47
N PHE A 75 7.00 6.74 -7.81
CA PHE A 75 7.84 7.54 -8.70
C PHE A 75 7.59 9.04 -8.52
N THR A 76 6.32 9.44 -8.35
CA THR A 76 5.95 10.84 -8.10
C THR A 76 6.59 11.35 -6.82
N ILE A 77 6.53 10.58 -5.73
CA ILE A 77 7.19 10.96 -4.46
C ILE A 77 8.70 11.00 -4.62
N TYR A 78 9.31 9.95 -5.17
CA TYR A 78 10.76 9.87 -5.40
C TYR A 78 11.28 11.07 -6.18
N PHE A 79 10.58 11.46 -7.24
CA PHE A 79 10.98 12.56 -8.10
C PHE A 79 10.67 13.93 -7.47
N LEU A 80 9.51 14.12 -6.86
CA LEU A 80 9.09 15.44 -6.41
C LEU A 80 9.60 15.79 -5.00
N ALA A 81 9.82 14.81 -4.11
CA ALA A 81 10.21 15.11 -2.72
C ALA A 81 11.48 15.97 -2.62
N PRO A 82 12.57 15.72 -3.37
CA PRO A 82 13.76 16.57 -3.34
C PRO A 82 13.56 17.97 -3.96
N ARG A 83 12.50 18.18 -4.76
CA ARG A 83 12.28 19.40 -5.55
C ARG A 83 11.29 20.37 -4.89
N ILE A 84 10.20 19.84 -4.33
CA ILE A 84 9.10 20.65 -3.79
C ILE A 84 8.83 20.37 -2.31
N GLY A 85 9.64 19.50 -1.68
CA GLY A 85 9.48 19.06 -0.30
C GLY A 85 8.50 17.90 -0.14
N THR A 86 8.68 17.14 0.94
CA THR A 86 7.97 15.88 1.21
C THR A 86 6.46 16.04 1.23
N ASN A 87 5.92 17.03 1.97
CA ASN A 87 4.48 17.18 2.14
C ASN A 87 3.76 17.46 0.81
N LYS A 88 4.33 18.33 -0.03
CA LYS A 88 3.77 18.65 -1.35
C LYS A 88 3.88 17.45 -2.30
N ALA A 89 5.01 16.74 -2.27
CA ALA A 89 5.21 15.54 -3.08
C ALA A 89 4.21 14.42 -2.73
N ILE A 90 3.94 14.21 -1.44
CA ILE A 90 2.92 13.24 -0.98
C ILE A 90 1.53 13.65 -1.49
N LEU A 91 1.16 14.94 -1.36
CA LEU A 91 -0.15 15.41 -1.85
C LEU A 91 -0.33 15.17 -3.35
N VAL A 92 0.68 15.52 -4.15
CA VAL A 92 0.66 15.27 -5.60
C VAL A 92 0.62 13.77 -5.89
N GLY A 93 1.41 12.97 -5.16
CA GLY A 93 1.38 11.52 -5.24
C GLY A 93 -0.02 10.97 -5.01
N LEU A 94 -0.71 11.38 -3.94
CA LEU A 94 -2.07 10.92 -3.64
C LEU A 94 -3.06 11.24 -4.76
N ILE A 95 -2.93 12.42 -5.38
CA ILE A 95 -3.74 12.78 -6.55
C ILE A 95 -3.44 11.84 -7.73
N VAL A 96 -2.16 11.59 -8.04
CA VAL A 96 -1.73 10.65 -9.09
C VAL A 96 -2.29 9.25 -8.84
N PHE A 97 -2.13 8.74 -7.61
CA PHE A 97 -2.65 7.45 -7.20
C PHE A 97 -4.17 7.37 -7.38
N GLY A 98 -4.91 8.37 -6.91
CA GLY A 98 -6.36 8.41 -7.00
C GLY A 98 -6.86 8.41 -8.44
N VAL A 99 -6.31 9.27 -9.29
CA VAL A 99 -6.68 9.34 -10.71
C VAL A 99 -6.40 8.03 -11.43
N LEU A 100 -5.19 7.47 -11.28
CA LEU A 100 -4.81 6.23 -11.94
C LEU A 100 -5.57 5.01 -11.41
N SER A 101 -5.88 4.97 -10.11
CA SER A 101 -6.72 3.93 -9.53
C SER A 101 -8.14 3.97 -10.07
N LEU A 102 -8.74 5.15 -10.22
CA LEU A 102 -10.08 5.29 -10.81
C LEU A 102 -10.09 4.89 -12.30
N ILE A 103 -9.05 5.26 -13.05
CA ILE A 103 -8.87 4.81 -14.43
C ILE A 103 -8.76 3.29 -14.47
N PHE A 104 -7.90 2.70 -13.63
CA PHE A 104 -7.73 1.26 -13.53
C PHE A 104 -9.06 0.57 -13.24
N LEU A 105 -9.80 1.01 -12.23
CA LEU A 105 -11.12 0.47 -11.87
C LEU A 105 -12.14 0.55 -13.01
N LYS A 106 -12.11 1.60 -13.82
CA LYS A 106 -13.00 1.75 -14.97
C LYS A 106 -12.73 0.71 -16.06
N PHE A 107 -11.46 0.35 -16.27
CA PHE A 107 -11.05 -0.58 -17.34
C PHE A 107 -10.90 -2.03 -16.86
N TYR A 108 -10.66 -2.23 -15.56
CA TYR A 108 -10.54 -3.53 -14.95
C TYR A 108 -11.92 -4.16 -14.86
N ARG A 109 -12.23 -5.01 -15.84
CA ARG A 109 -13.42 -5.85 -15.83
C ARG A 109 -13.09 -7.12 -15.07
N LEU A 110 -13.77 -7.32 -13.93
CA LEU A 110 -13.80 -8.60 -13.21
C LEU A 110 -14.77 -9.57 -13.89
#